data_AF-A0A6G3QEW5-F1
#
_entry.id   AF-A0A6G3QEW5-F1
#
_cell.length_a   1.000
_cell.length_b   1.000
_cell.length_c   1.000
_cell.angle_alpha   90.00
_cell.angle_beta   90.00
_cell.angle_gamma   90.00
#
_symmetry.space_group_name_H-M   'P 1'
#
loop_
_entity.id
_entity.type
_entity.pdbx_description
1 polymer ?
#
loop_
_entity_poly.entity_id
_entity_poly.type
_entity_poly.pdbx_seq_one_letter_code
_entity_poly.pdbx_strand_id
1 'polypeptide(L)' 'MVSETVPRPELEPIFTALAGQWETDGRLVPGRADEEWTILARRYPWPGR' A
#
# COMPACT_ATOMS: atom_id res chain seq x y z
N MET A 1 -7.30 26.61 8.46
CA MET A 1 -6.99 25.17 8.31
C MET A 1 -5.61 25.06 7.69
N VAL A 2 -4.58 24.95 8.53
CA VAL A 2 -3.20 24.84 8.04
C VAL A 2 -3.05 23.43 7.51
N SER A 3 -2.99 23.29 6.19
CA SER A 3 -2.61 22.03 5.56
C SER A 3 -1.12 21.87 5.78
N GLU A 4 -0.74 21.18 6.85
CA GLU A 4 0.64 20.77 7.08
C GLU A 4 1.05 19.88 5.92
N THR A 5 1.73 20.48 4.94
CA THR A 5 2.26 19.77 3.79
C THR A 5 3.57 19.17 4.27
N VAL A 6 3.50 17.98 4.87
CA VAL A 6 4.69 17.21 5.22
C VAL A 6 5.49 17.03 3.92
N PRO A 7 6.69 17.62 3.79
CA PRO A 7 7.54 17.34 2.65
C PRO A 7 7.78 15.83 2.69
N ARG A 8 7.36 15.14 1.64
CA ARG A 8 7.57 13.70 1.51
C ARG A 8 8.93 13.57 0.82
N PRO A 9 10.06 13.45 1.57
CA PRO A 9 11.30 13.08 0.94
C PRO A 9 11.00 11.78 0.21
N GLU A 10 11.46 11.71 -1.03
CA GLU A 10 11.29 10.58 -1.94
C GLU A 10 11.35 9.28 -1.14
N LEU A 11 10.22 8.56 -1.06
CA LEU A 11 9.95 7.42 -0.17
C LEU A 11 11.26 6.85 0.37
N GLU A 12 11.59 7.25 1.61
CA GLU A 12 12.94 7.13 2.16
C GLU A 12 13.54 5.75 1.87
N PRO A 13 14.84 5.66 1.51
CA PRO A 13 15.53 4.40 1.17
C PRO A 13 15.22 3.23 2.11
N ILE A 14 14.88 3.54 3.37
CA ILE A 14 14.48 2.61 4.42
C ILE A 14 13.19 1.86 4.08
N PHE A 15 12.13 2.52 3.59
CA PHE A 15 10.86 1.85 3.27
C PHE A 15 11.03 0.86 2.11
N THR A 16 11.81 1.23 1.10
CA THR A 16 12.14 0.34 -0.03
C THR A 16 12.98 -0.85 0.43
N ALA A 17 13.97 -0.63 1.29
CA ALA A 17 14.78 -1.71 1.86
C ALA A 17 13.94 -2.68 2.71
N LEU A 18 13.04 -2.15 3.55
CA LEU A 18 12.13 -2.95 4.37
C LEU A 18 11.14 -3.74 3.52
N ALA A 19 10.61 -3.12 2.46
CA ALA A 19 9.75 -3.81 1.50
C ALA A 19 10.48 -5.00 0.88
N GLY A 20 11.70 -4.81 0.39
CA GLY A 20 12.51 -5.89 -0.19
C GLY A 20 12.82 -7.02 0.81
N GLN A 21 13.08 -6.69 2.07
CA GLN A 21 13.28 -7.69 3.12
C GLN A 21 12.00 -8.50 3.37
N TRP A 22 10.85 -7.84 3.45
CA TRP A 22 9.58 -8.54 3.63
C TRP A 22 9.22 -9.42 2.43
N GLU A 23 9.48 -8.99 1.20
CA GLU A 23 9.28 -9.84 0.01
C GLU A 23 10.16 -11.09 0.06
N THR A 24 11.42 -10.94 0.44
CA THR A 24 12.37 -12.06 0.59
C THR A 24 11.91 -13.03 1.67
N ASP A 25 11.34 -12.52 2.77
CA ASP A 25 10.82 -13.33 3.87
C ASP A 25 9.41 -13.90 3.59
N GLY A 26 8.85 -13.69 2.41
CA GLY A 26 7.51 -14.15 2.03
C GLY A 26 6.38 -13.45 2.82
N ARG A 27 6.64 -12.26 3.35
CA ARG A 27 5.68 -11.45 4.10
C ARG A 27 4.96 -10.47 3.18
N LEU A 28 3.75 -10.08 3.58
CA LEU A 28 2.98 -9.05 2.89
C LEU A 28 3.67 -7.69 3.02
N VAL A 29 3.84 -7.00 1.88
CA VAL A 29 4.41 -5.65 1.82
C VAL A 29 3.30 -4.61 1.92
N PRO A 30 3.31 -3.74 2.94
CA PRO A 30 2.38 -2.62 3.05
C PRO A 30 2.43 -1.71 1.82
N GLY A 31 1.25 -1.34 1.31
CA GLY A 31 1.12 -0.46 0.15
C GLY A 31 1.17 -1.19 -1.21
N ARG A 32 1.56 -2.47 -1.25
CA ARG A 32 1.39 -3.30 -2.45
C ARG A 32 -0.08 -3.70 -2.56
N ALA A 33 -0.65 -3.57 -3.75
CA ALA A 33 -2.01 -4.03 -4.01
C ALA A 33 -2.04 -5.56 -3.90
N ASP A 34 -2.96 -6.07 -3.10
CA ASP A 34 -3.27 -7.49 -3.04
C ASP A 34 -4.23 -7.82 -4.20
N GLU A 35 -3.80 -8.73 -5.08
CA GLU A 35 -4.54 -9.08 -6.30
C GLU A 35 -5.85 -9.81 -5.98
N GLU A 36 -5.85 -10.70 -4.98
CA GLU A 36 -7.04 -11.44 -4.57
C GLU A 36 -8.09 -10.47 -4.02
N TRP A 37 -7.68 -9.59 -3.12
CA TRP A 37 -8.55 -8.54 -2.60
C TRP A 37 -9.03 -7.59 -3.69
N THR A 38 -8.18 -7.23 -4.65
CA THR A 38 -8.56 -6.38 -5.79
C THR A 38 -9.63 -7.06 -6.65
N ILE A 39 -9.49 -8.36 -6.92
CA ILE A 39 -10.48 -9.14 -7.67
C ILE A 39 -11.80 -9.23 -6.90
N LEU A 40 -11.74 -9.55 -5.61
CA LEU A 40 -12.93 -9.68 -4.76
C LEU A 40 -13.70 -8.36 -4.62
N ALA A 41 -12.99 -7.26 -4.36
CA ALA A 41 -13.57 -5.94 -4.23
C ALA A 41 -14.23 -5.45 -5.55
N ARG A 42 -13.69 -5.85 -6.71
CA ARG A 42 -14.31 -5.55 -8.02
C ARG A 42 -15.51 -6.43 -8.32
N ARG A 43 -15.51 -7.69 -7.86
CA ARG A 43 -16.56 -8.66 -8.16
C ARG A 43 -17.88 -8.35 -7.44
N TYR A 44 -17.78 -7.82 -6.23
CA TYR A 44 -18.94 -7.44 -5.42
C TYR A 44 -18.90 -5.94 -5.17
N PRO A 45 -19.40 -5.13 -6.13
CA PRO A 45 -19.58 -3.71 -5.86
C PRO A 45 -20.51 -3.58 -4.66
N TRP A 46 -20.16 -2.68 -3.74
CA TRP A 46 -21.06 -2.33 -2.64
C TRP A 46 -22.42 -1.95 -3.22
N PRO A 47 -23.55 -2.45 -2.66
CA PRO A 47 -24.86 -2.01 -3.10
C PRO A 47 -24.92 -0.48 -3.06
N GLY A 48 -25.29 0.11 -4.20
CA GLY A 48 -25.39 1.55 -4.34
C GLY A 48 -26.29 2.15 -3.27
N ARG A 49 -25.91 3.34 -2.80
CA ARG A 49 -26.68 4.11 -1.80
C ARG A 49 -27.92 4.73 -2.42
#